data_AF-A0A3B4AAW6-F1
#
_entry.id   AF-A0A3B4AAW6-F1
#
_cell.length_a   1.000
_cell.length_b   1.000
_cell.length_c   1.000
_cell.angle_alpha   90.00
_cell.angle_beta   90.00
_cell.angle_gamma   90.00
#
_symmetry.space_group_name_H-M   'P 1'
#
loop_
_entity.id
_entity.type
_entity.pdbx_description
1 polymer ?
#
loop_
_entity_poly.entity_id
_entity_poly.type
_entity_poly.pdbx_seq_one_letter_code
_entity_poly.pdbx_strand_id
1 'polypeptide(L)'
;MVGKIKHVRQKLHQEAVKFEPSGRQQAPVPGFLTDKPPTQTKAQSSFPSGIFSGTKISADALKQTLKFEQPPDLPPQPKKGKKISDEKMKDSWGKISSIKQTREQEVAAARRKSTPVVGDLRPLVDALPELSQLLAPNANKLTANRTEPTDFSQMKQSQKRKLLEAETSRFSAAVKSLSTKANPLLDIGEVLRKRMRQEEEGQS
;
A
#
# COMPACT_ATOMS: atom_id res chain seq x y z
N MET A 1 58.46 2.36 -30.22
CA MET A 1 57.87 1.11 -29.71
C MET A 1 57.20 1.41 -28.38
N VAL A 2 55.88 1.68 -28.37
CA VAL A 2 55.19 2.23 -27.19
C VAL A 2 54.54 1.08 -26.43
N GLY A 3 55.16 0.65 -25.33
CA GLY A 3 54.72 -0.49 -24.53
C GLY A 3 53.38 -0.22 -23.83
N LYS A 4 52.52 -1.23 -23.78
CA LYS A 4 51.23 -1.16 -23.07
C LYS A 4 51.44 -1.30 -21.57
N ILE A 5 51.10 -0.25 -20.81
CA ILE A 5 51.11 -0.28 -19.35
C ILE A 5 49.92 -1.13 -18.88
N LYS A 6 50.22 -2.26 -18.22
CA LYS A 6 49.21 -3.14 -17.62
C LYS A 6 49.00 -2.72 -16.17
N HIS A 7 47.79 -2.28 -15.85
CA HIS A 7 47.42 -1.95 -14.48
C HIS A 7 47.08 -3.25 -13.72
N VAL A 8 47.82 -3.54 -12.66
CA VAL A 8 47.56 -4.66 -11.76
C VAL A 8 46.44 -4.25 -10.80
N ARG A 9 45.30 -4.92 -10.91
CA ARG A 9 44.15 -4.68 -10.04
C ARG A 9 44.41 -5.33 -8.68
N GLN A 10 44.54 -4.52 -7.64
CA GLN A 10 44.65 -5.01 -6.27
C GLN A 10 43.31 -5.59 -5.82
N LYS A 11 43.28 -6.86 -5.41
CA LYS A 11 42.09 -7.47 -4.79
C LYS A 11 42.03 -7.10 -3.33
N LEU A 12 40.98 -6.38 -2.94
CA LEU A 12 40.69 -6.03 -1.56
C LEU A 12 39.46 -6.84 -1.10
N HIS A 13 39.70 -8.04 -0.57
CA HIS A 13 38.72 -8.73 0.25
C HIS A 13 39.41 -9.13 1.55
N GLN A 14 38.79 -8.82 2.69
CA GLN A 14 39.20 -9.40 3.96
C GLN A 14 38.55 -10.78 4.07
N GLU A 15 39.33 -11.77 4.51
CA GLU A 15 38.80 -13.10 4.76
C GLU A 15 37.82 -13.08 5.95
N ALA A 16 36.76 -13.88 5.85
CA ALA A 16 35.81 -14.03 6.95
C ALA A 16 36.51 -14.68 8.16
N VAL A 17 36.23 -14.15 9.35
CA VAL A 17 36.67 -14.75 10.62
C VAL A 17 36.09 -16.17 10.72
N LYS A 18 36.97 -17.17 10.70
CA LYS A 18 36.61 -18.57 10.97
C LYS A 18 36.11 -18.69 12.40
N PHE A 19 34.83 -19.01 12.53
CA PHE A 19 34.23 -19.38 13.82
C PHE A 19 34.54 -20.86 14.07
N GLU A 20 35.42 -21.14 15.02
CA GLU A 20 35.72 -22.49 15.51
C GLU A 20 34.57 -22.97 16.40
N PRO A 21 33.84 -24.04 16.04
CA PRO A 21 32.82 -24.60 16.90
C PRO A 21 33.46 -25.65 17.82
N SER A 22 34.15 -25.19 18.87
CA SER A 22 34.55 -26.07 19.97
C SER A 22 33.60 -25.88 21.16
N GLY A 23 32.62 -26.77 21.26
CA GLY A 23 31.60 -26.75 22.31
C GLY A 23 30.49 -27.78 22.06
N ARG A 24 30.90 -29.02 21.80
CA ARG A 24 30.05 -30.18 21.54
C ARG A 24 29.22 -30.53 22.78
N GLN A 25 27.91 -30.27 22.75
CA GLN A 25 26.92 -31.14 23.40
C GLN A 25 26.02 -31.69 22.29
N GLN A 26 26.11 -33.01 22.07
CA GLN A 26 25.33 -33.75 21.08
C GLN A 26 24.08 -34.33 21.72
N ALA A 27 22.94 -34.19 21.05
CA ALA A 27 21.89 -35.21 20.97
C ALA A 27 21.01 -34.95 19.73
N PRO A 28 20.40 -35.98 19.13
CA PRO A 28 20.46 -36.19 17.69
C PRO A 28 19.24 -35.68 16.93
N VAL A 29 19.49 -35.23 15.69
CA VAL A 29 18.50 -35.22 14.61
C VAL A 29 18.50 -36.59 13.93
N PRO A 30 17.33 -37.20 13.73
CA PRO A 30 17.16 -38.16 12.66
C PRO A 30 16.11 -37.68 11.65
N GLY A 31 16.47 -37.80 10.37
CA GLY A 31 15.54 -38.22 9.33
C GLY A 31 14.68 -37.15 8.67
N PHE A 32 15.12 -36.71 7.49
CA PHE A 32 14.17 -36.57 6.39
C PHE A 32 13.51 -37.94 6.17
N LEU A 33 12.18 -38.00 6.21
CA LEU A 33 11.33 -38.81 5.33
C LEU A 33 9.84 -38.58 5.64
N THR A 34 9.08 -38.34 4.58
CA THR A 34 7.65 -38.67 4.35
C THR A 34 6.53 -37.84 5.00
N ASP A 35 5.65 -37.39 4.10
CA ASP A 35 4.30 -36.87 4.26
C ASP A 35 3.51 -37.44 5.45
N LYS A 36 2.97 -36.53 6.27
CA LYS A 36 1.74 -36.77 7.04
C LYS A 36 0.84 -35.53 6.94
N PRO A 37 -0.47 -35.70 6.72
CA PRO A 37 -1.40 -34.60 6.53
C PRO A 37 -1.55 -33.80 7.83
N PRO A 38 -1.89 -32.50 7.75
CA PRO A 38 -2.11 -31.68 8.93
C PRO A 38 -3.24 -32.26 9.77
N THR A 39 -2.91 -32.60 11.01
CA THR A 39 -3.86 -32.93 12.08
C THR A 39 -4.89 -31.82 12.17
N GLN A 40 -6.13 -32.14 11.77
CA GLN A 40 -7.30 -31.30 11.97
C GLN A 40 -7.42 -30.96 13.46
N THR A 41 -7.11 -29.72 13.82
CA THR A 41 -7.62 -29.11 15.03
C THR A 41 -9.14 -29.15 14.93
N LYS A 42 -9.75 -30.01 15.74
CA LYS A 42 -11.19 -30.15 15.88
C LYS A 42 -11.72 -28.80 16.34
N ALA A 43 -12.16 -27.97 15.39
CA ALA A 43 -12.92 -26.77 15.68
C ALA A 43 -14.09 -27.21 16.55
N GLN A 44 -14.07 -26.83 17.83
CA GLN A 44 -15.21 -26.99 18.70
C GLN A 44 -16.28 -26.06 18.14
N SER A 45 -17.10 -26.61 17.23
CA SER A 45 -18.31 -25.99 16.74
C SER A 45 -19.19 -25.72 17.96
N SER A 46 -19.25 -24.45 18.38
CA SER A 46 -20.13 -23.97 19.44
C SER A 46 -21.62 -23.95 19.03
N PHE A 47 -21.96 -24.56 17.89
CA PHE A 47 -23.33 -24.66 17.44
C PHE A 47 -23.99 -25.91 18.05
N PRO A 48 -25.20 -25.78 18.62
CA PRO A 48 -25.94 -26.95 19.07
C PRO A 48 -26.12 -27.92 17.91
N SER A 49 -25.65 -29.15 18.09
CA SER A 49 -25.94 -30.26 17.17
C SER A 49 -27.45 -30.44 17.14
N GLY A 50 -28.08 -30.14 16.00
CA GLY A 50 -29.53 -30.34 15.82
C GLY A 50 -30.35 -29.10 15.49
N ILE A 51 -29.76 -27.96 15.13
CA ILE A 51 -30.52 -26.77 14.66
C ILE A 51 -31.48 -27.13 13.50
N PHE A 52 -31.12 -28.10 12.65
CA PHE A 52 -31.88 -28.51 11.48
C PHE A 52 -32.55 -29.89 11.60
N SER A 53 -32.55 -30.50 12.79
CA SER A 53 -33.06 -31.87 12.99
C SER A 53 -34.56 -32.03 12.69
N GLY A 54 -35.31 -30.92 12.70
CA GLY A 54 -36.73 -30.87 12.32
C GLY A 54 -37.01 -30.40 10.89
N THR A 55 -35.99 -30.04 10.12
CA THR A 55 -36.19 -29.43 8.79
C THR A 55 -36.44 -30.50 7.74
N LYS A 56 -37.70 -30.65 7.32
CA LYS A 56 -38.09 -31.53 6.21
C LYS A 56 -37.98 -30.78 4.88
N ILE A 57 -36.86 -30.93 4.18
CA ILE A 57 -36.67 -30.35 2.84
C ILE A 57 -37.14 -31.38 1.82
N SER A 58 -38.22 -31.09 1.09
CA SER A 58 -38.69 -31.93 -0.02
C SER A 58 -37.83 -31.70 -1.26
N ALA A 59 -37.69 -32.72 -2.11
CA ALA A 59 -36.89 -32.64 -3.34
C ALA A 59 -37.37 -31.53 -4.30
N ASP A 60 -38.65 -31.18 -4.26
CA ASP A 60 -39.21 -30.08 -5.06
C ASP A 60 -38.86 -28.70 -4.50
N ALA A 61 -38.62 -28.56 -3.19
CA ALA A 61 -38.15 -27.31 -2.60
C ALA A 61 -36.69 -26.99 -2.97
N LEU A 62 -35.89 -28.01 -3.32
CA LEU A 62 -34.53 -27.84 -3.83
C LEU A 62 -34.50 -27.33 -5.28
N LYS A 63 -35.64 -27.40 -5.99
CA LYS A 63 -35.78 -26.84 -7.34
C LYS A 63 -36.04 -25.34 -7.21
N GLN A 64 -34.99 -24.57 -6.99
CA GLN A 64 -35.05 -23.12 -7.05
C GLN A 64 -35.28 -22.68 -8.51
N THR A 65 -36.53 -22.70 -8.97
CA THR A 65 -36.89 -22.10 -10.26
C THR A 65 -36.94 -20.59 -10.09
N LEU A 66 -35.86 -19.92 -10.47
CA LEU A 66 -35.81 -18.47 -10.56
C LEU A 66 -36.80 -18.04 -11.65
N LYS A 67 -37.98 -17.54 -11.26
CA LYS A 67 -38.92 -16.92 -12.20
C LYS A 67 -38.33 -15.54 -12.54
N PHE A 68 -37.68 -15.46 -13.69
CA PHE A 68 -37.44 -14.18 -14.32
C PHE A 68 -38.80 -13.61 -14.72
N GLU A 69 -39.27 -12.59 -14.02
CA GLU A 69 -40.29 -11.68 -14.52
C GLU A 69 -39.65 -10.87 -15.64
N GLN A 70 -39.83 -11.36 -16.87
CA GLN A 70 -39.44 -10.65 -18.08
C GLN A 70 -40.41 -9.47 -18.26
N PRO A 71 -39.93 -8.22 -18.26
CA PRO A 71 -40.77 -7.05 -18.51
C PRO A 71 -41.44 -7.16 -19.88
N PRO A 72 -42.67 -6.64 -20.06
CA PRO A 72 -43.47 -6.89 -21.25
C PRO A 72 -42.78 -6.43 -22.53
N ASP A 73 -42.59 -7.39 -23.44
CA ASP A 73 -42.16 -7.18 -24.82
C ASP A 73 -43.15 -6.24 -25.54
N LEU A 74 -42.62 -5.10 -26.00
CA LEU A 74 -43.26 -4.29 -27.05
C LEU A 74 -42.73 -4.73 -28.42
N PRO A 75 -43.57 -4.76 -29.48
CA PRO A 75 -43.27 -5.44 -30.74
C PRO A 75 -42.18 -4.76 -31.59
N PRO A 76 -41.43 -5.53 -32.41
CA PRO A 76 -40.33 -5.01 -33.22
C PRO A 76 -40.82 -4.29 -34.49
N GLN A 77 -40.28 -3.10 -34.74
CA GLN A 77 -40.38 -2.39 -36.03
C GLN A 77 -39.04 -2.45 -36.77
N PRO A 78 -38.98 -2.89 -38.03
CA PRO A 78 -37.74 -2.99 -38.78
C PRO A 78 -37.45 -1.67 -39.51
N LYS A 79 -36.37 -0.97 -39.14
CA LYS A 79 -35.80 0.10 -39.97
C LYS A 79 -34.28 -0.01 -40.07
N LYS A 80 -33.87 -0.57 -41.21
CA LYS A 80 -32.65 -0.35 -41.99
C LYS A 80 -31.38 0.01 -41.21
N GLY A 81 -30.52 -1.00 -41.07
CA GLY A 81 -29.18 -0.88 -40.50
C GLY A 81 -28.30 0.13 -41.26
N LYS A 82 -27.90 1.17 -40.54
CA LYS A 82 -26.57 1.76 -40.72
C LYS A 82 -25.61 0.88 -39.94
N LYS A 83 -24.68 0.22 -40.64
CA LYS A 83 -23.54 -0.46 -40.04
C LYS A 83 -22.65 0.61 -39.38
N ILE A 84 -22.92 0.90 -38.12
CA ILE A 84 -21.95 1.52 -37.21
C ILE A 84 -20.91 0.44 -36.93
N SER A 85 -19.62 0.74 -37.18
CA SER A 85 -18.55 -0.23 -37.00
C SER A 85 -18.56 -0.76 -35.56
N ASP A 86 -18.44 -2.08 -35.40
CA ASP A 86 -18.43 -2.77 -34.11
C ASP A 86 -17.37 -2.22 -33.13
N GLU A 87 -16.37 -1.52 -33.67
CA GLU A 87 -15.31 -0.84 -32.92
C GLU A 87 -15.84 0.33 -32.08
N LYS A 88 -16.83 1.08 -32.56
CA LYS A 88 -17.37 2.26 -31.86
C LYS A 88 -18.47 1.91 -30.85
N MET A 89 -19.04 0.70 -30.93
CA MET A 89 -20.03 0.22 -29.98
C MET A 89 -19.37 -0.28 -28.68
N LYS A 90 -18.21 -0.95 -28.75
CA LYS A 90 -17.44 -1.38 -27.55
C LYS A 90 -17.07 -0.21 -26.64
N ASP A 91 -16.67 0.92 -27.22
CA ASP A 91 -16.29 2.12 -26.45
C ASP A 91 -17.48 2.78 -25.72
N SER A 92 -18.71 2.61 -26.24
CA SER A 92 -19.92 3.13 -25.60
C SER A 92 -20.37 2.30 -24.39
N TRP A 93 -20.17 0.97 -24.44
CA TRP A 93 -20.55 0.08 -23.34
C TRP A 93 -19.64 0.19 -22.12
N GLY A 94 -18.34 0.45 -22.32
CA GLY A 94 -17.38 0.65 -21.23
C GLY A 94 -17.67 1.90 -20.37
N LYS A 95 -18.19 2.96 -20.98
CA LYS A 95 -18.60 4.19 -20.27
C LYS A 95 -19.86 3.96 -19.43
N ILE A 96 -20.85 3.27 -19.99
CA ILE A 96 -22.10 2.94 -19.30
C ILE A 96 -21.84 1.98 -18.12
N SER A 97 -20.95 0.98 -18.29
CA SER A 97 -20.59 0.06 -17.21
C SER A 97 -19.88 0.77 -16.07
N SER A 98 -19.00 1.74 -16.37
CA SER A 98 -18.29 2.54 -15.37
C SER A 98 -19.27 3.38 -14.54
N ILE A 99 -20.21 4.07 -15.19
CA ILE A 99 -21.26 4.85 -14.50
C ILE A 99 -22.12 3.95 -13.62
N LYS A 100 -22.50 2.77 -14.12
CA LYS A 100 -23.28 1.79 -13.36
C LYS A 100 -22.51 1.30 -12.13
N GLN A 101 -21.21 1.03 -12.29
CA GLN A 101 -20.34 0.57 -11.21
C GLN A 101 -20.19 1.63 -10.11
N THR A 102 -19.98 2.90 -10.47
CA THR A 102 -19.90 3.99 -9.48
C THR A 102 -21.23 4.15 -8.73
N ARG A 103 -22.36 4.13 -9.44
CA ARG A 103 -23.69 4.23 -8.81
C ARG A 103 -23.98 3.06 -7.87
N GLU A 104 -23.57 1.85 -8.24
CA GLU A 104 -23.71 0.67 -7.39
C GLU A 104 -22.86 0.76 -6.12
N GLN A 105 -21.64 1.30 -6.22
CA GLN A 105 -20.76 1.57 -5.07
C GLN A 105 -21.38 2.60 -4.12
N GLU A 106 -21.96 3.69 -4.64
CA GLU A 106 -22.66 4.69 -3.83
C GLU A 106 -23.85 4.11 -3.07
N VAL A 107 -24.67 3.29 -3.75
CA VAL A 107 -25.82 2.61 -3.12
C VAL A 107 -25.34 1.63 -2.04
N ALA A 108 -24.28 0.86 -2.32
CA ALA A 108 -23.70 -0.06 -1.33
C ALA A 108 -23.15 0.68 -0.11
N ALA A 109 -22.48 1.83 -0.32
CA ALA A 109 -21.99 2.68 0.76
C ALA A 109 -23.14 3.27 1.59
N ALA A 110 -24.21 3.74 0.95
CA ALA A 110 -25.41 4.25 1.63
C ALA A 110 -26.10 3.17 2.49
N ARG A 111 -26.22 1.95 1.96
CA ARG A 111 -26.78 0.81 2.71
C ARG A 111 -25.94 0.45 3.93
N ARG A 112 -24.61 0.46 3.81
CA ARG A 112 -23.69 0.23 4.95
C ARG A 112 -23.79 1.34 5.99
N LYS A 113 -23.95 2.60 5.56
CA LYS A 113 -24.18 3.72 6.48
C LYS A 113 -25.50 3.59 7.25
N SER A 114 -26.55 3.07 6.62
CA SER A 114 -27.86 2.88 7.28
C SER A 114 -27.96 1.60 8.10
N THR A 115 -27.15 0.59 7.81
CA THR A 115 -27.11 -0.68 8.55
C THR A 115 -25.70 -0.93 9.08
N PRO A 116 -25.40 -0.58 10.34
CA PRO A 116 -24.07 -0.81 10.90
C PRO A 116 -23.83 -2.31 11.04
N VAL A 117 -22.96 -2.85 10.16
CA VAL A 117 -22.53 -4.25 10.21
C VAL A 117 -21.27 -4.36 11.06
N VAL A 118 -21.36 -5.09 12.18
CA VAL A 118 -20.21 -5.33 13.06
C VAL A 118 -19.14 -6.14 12.30
N GLY A 119 -17.91 -5.62 12.27
CA GLY A 119 -16.79 -6.28 11.60
C GLY A 119 -16.69 -6.02 10.09
N ASP A 120 -17.43 -5.05 9.54
CA ASP A 120 -17.23 -4.62 8.15
C ASP A 120 -15.84 -3.97 8.00
N LEU A 121 -14.99 -4.53 7.14
CA LEU A 121 -13.66 -4.01 6.83
C LEU A 121 -13.68 -2.99 5.67
N ARG A 122 -14.82 -2.81 4.99
CA ARG A 122 -14.91 -1.86 3.87
C ARG A 122 -14.55 -0.42 4.24
N PRO A 123 -14.98 0.13 5.39
CA PRO A 123 -14.60 1.49 5.80
C PRO A 123 -13.08 1.68 5.89
N LEU A 124 -12.33 0.65 6.31
CA LEU A 124 -10.88 0.70 6.37
C LEU A 124 -10.27 0.72 4.97
N VAL A 125 -10.76 -0.13 4.07
CA VAL A 125 -10.29 -0.17 2.67
C VAL A 125 -10.59 1.14 1.94
N ASP A 126 -11.78 1.70 2.15
CA ASP A 126 -12.22 2.94 1.50
C ASP A 126 -11.48 4.18 2.06
N ALA A 127 -11.02 4.13 3.31
CA ALA A 127 -10.22 5.19 3.94
C ALA A 127 -8.73 5.15 3.54
N LEU A 128 -8.27 4.07 2.90
CA LEU A 128 -6.88 3.95 2.46
C LEU A 128 -6.70 4.58 1.06
N PRO A 129 -5.57 5.27 0.82
CA PRO A 129 -5.22 5.76 -0.51
C PRO A 129 -5.11 4.61 -1.51
N GLU A 130 -5.57 4.84 -2.74
CA GLU A 130 -5.36 3.89 -3.82
C GLU A 130 -3.87 3.87 -4.23
N LEU A 131 -3.33 2.70 -4.59
CA LEU A 131 -1.92 2.56 -5.00
C LEU A 131 -1.56 3.45 -6.20
N SER A 132 -2.51 3.70 -7.11
CA SER A 132 -2.34 4.60 -8.25
C SER A 132 -2.11 6.05 -7.82
N GLN A 133 -2.77 6.48 -6.75
CA GLN A 133 -2.58 7.80 -6.15
C GLN A 133 -1.20 7.90 -5.50
N LEU A 134 -0.70 6.83 -4.89
CA LEU A 134 0.64 6.79 -4.27
C LEU A 134 1.79 6.73 -5.29
N LEU A 135 1.56 6.12 -6.45
CA LEU A 135 2.55 6.08 -7.53
C LEU A 135 2.66 7.41 -8.28
N ALA A 136 1.66 8.28 -8.17
CA ALA A 136 1.75 9.62 -8.73
C ALA A 136 2.86 10.41 -8.00
N PRO A 137 3.80 11.04 -8.72
CA PRO A 137 4.99 11.67 -8.13
C PRO A 137 4.72 12.86 -7.20
N ASN A 138 3.46 13.20 -6.90
CA ASN A 138 3.04 14.41 -6.19
C ASN A 138 2.07 14.17 -5.01
N ALA A 139 1.80 12.92 -4.61
CA ALA A 139 0.78 12.62 -3.59
C ALA A 139 1.15 13.04 -2.15
N ASN A 140 2.41 13.41 -1.90
CA ASN A 140 2.90 13.81 -0.57
C ASN A 140 2.97 15.34 -0.45
N LYS A 141 1.82 16.01 -0.48
CA LYS A 141 1.72 17.43 -0.11
C LYS A 141 0.94 17.61 1.19
N LEU A 142 1.30 16.83 2.21
CA LEU A 142 1.08 17.25 3.59
C LEU A 142 2.12 18.32 3.91
N THR A 143 1.64 19.47 4.40
CA THR A 143 2.40 20.67 4.73
C THR A 143 3.45 20.39 5.79
N ALA A 144 4.59 19.86 5.39
CA ALA A 144 5.82 19.91 6.17
C ALA A 144 6.79 20.78 5.38
N ASN A 145 7.23 21.88 5.98
CA ASN A 145 8.39 22.65 5.56
C ASN A 145 9.66 21.81 5.72
N ARG A 146 9.72 20.68 5.02
CA ARG A 146 10.91 19.87 4.84
C ARG A 146 11.48 20.30 3.50
N THR A 147 12.69 20.84 3.53
CA THR A 147 13.54 20.94 2.34
C THR A 147 13.36 19.67 1.51
N GLU A 148 13.01 19.88 0.25
CA GLU A 148 12.72 18.90 -0.78
C GLU A 148 13.41 17.55 -0.51
N PRO A 149 12.66 16.42 -0.44
CA PRO A 149 13.23 15.09 -0.38
C PRO A 149 14.11 14.86 -1.61
N THR A 150 15.39 15.21 -1.49
CA THR A 150 16.32 15.23 -2.61
C THR A 150 16.74 13.80 -2.87
N ASP A 151 16.18 13.18 -3.92
CA ASP A 151 16.61 11.87 -4.36
C ASP A 151 18.00 11.97 -4.99
N PHE A 152 19.01 11.65 -4.19
CA PHE A 152 20.40 11.61 -4.63
C PHE A 152 20.61 10.67 -5.82
N SER A 153 19.77 9.67 -6.06
CA SER A 153 19.94 8.75 -7.19
C SER A 153 19.70 9.45 -8.54
N GLN A 154 18.70 10.33 -8.60
CA GLN A 154 18.24 10.98 -9.83
C GLN A 154 19.06 12.21 -10.23
N MET A 155 19.83 12.77 -9.30
CA MET A 155 20.62 13.98 -9.53
C MET A 155 21.93 13.75 -10.31
N LYS A 156 22.33 14.75 -11.10
CA LYS A 156 23.68 14.80 -11.70
C LYS A 156 24.75 14.97 -10.60
N GLN A 157 25.96 14.45 -10.82
CA GLN A 157 27.03 14.50 -9.81
C GLN A 157 27.38 15.93 -9.35
N SER A 158 27.32 16.93 -10.23
CA SER A 158 27.54 18.33 -9.89
C SER A 158 26.49 18.88 -8.92
N GLN A 159 25.23 18.50 -9.11
CA GLN A 159 24.12 18.88 -8.23
C GLN A 159 24.28 18.24 -6.85
N LYS A 160 24.64 16.95 -6.78
CA LYS A 160 24.93 16.26 -5.51
C LYS A 160 26.07 16.94 -4.75
N ARG A 161 27.15 17.32 -5.44
CA ARG A 161 28.28 18.05 -4.83
C ARG A 161 27.83 19.39 -4.25
N LYS A 162 27.07 20.19 -5.02
CA LYS A 162 26.56 21.48 -4.56
C LYS A 162 25.64 21.34 -3.34
N LEU A 163 24.78 20.32 -3.32
CA LEU A 163 23.91 20.03 -2.18
C LEU A 163 24.74 19.69 -0.93
N LEU A 164 25.73 18.81 -1.07
CA LEU A 164 26.62 18.45 0.03
C LEU A 164 27.40 19.66 0.55
N GLU A 165 27.91 20.52 -0.33
CA GLU A 165 28.63 21.73 0.05
C GLU A 165 27.72 22.74 0.79
N ALA A 166 26.45 22.85 0.38
CA ALA A 166 25.47 23.66 1.09
C ALA A 166 25.14 23.09 2.49
N GLU A 167 24.99 21.77 2.61
CA GLU A 167 24.76 21.09 3.89
C GLU A 167 25.96 21.21 4.84
N THR A 168 27.18 20.98 4.35
CA THR A 168 28.40 21.13 5.17
C THR A 168 28.58 22.57 5.63
N SER A 169 28.28 23.54 4.76
CA SER A 169 28.30 24.97 5.10
C SER A 169 27.27 25.29 6.19
N ARG A 170 26.01 24.83 6.04
CA ARG A 170 24.94 24.99 7.05
C ARG A 170 25.32 24.38 8.40
N PHE A 171 25.79 23.14 8.38
CA PHE A 171 26.20 22.43 9.59
C PHE A 171 27.37 23.13 10.29
N SER A 172 28.41 23.51 9.54
CA SER A 172 29.58 24.19 10.12
C SER A 172 29.22 25.55 10.72
N ALA A 173 28.29 26.28 10.12
CA ALA A 173 27.78 27.54 10.68
C ALA A 173 27.01 27.31 11.98
N ALA A 174 26.16 26.28 12.04
CA ALA A 174 25.44 25.90 13.25
C ALA A 174 26.38 25.44 14.38
N VAL A 175 27.42 24.66 14.06
CA VAL A 175 28.43 24.25 15.05
C VAL A 175 29.21 25.46 15.60
N LYS A 176 29.59 26.40 14.72
CA LYS A 176 30.25 27.64 15.14
C LYS A 176 29.36 28.49 16.04
N SER A 177 28.08 28.65 15.68
CA SER A 177 27.14 29.42 16.50
C SER A 177 26.82 28.74 17.84
N LEU A 178 26.87 27.42 17.90
CA LEU A 178 26.72 26.67 19.15
C LEU A 178 27.96 26.85 20.04
N SER A 179 29.16 26.81 19.46
CA SER A 179 30.43 26.95 20.16
C SER A 179 30.59 28.32 20.82
N THR A 180 30.05 29.38 20.22
CA THR A 180 30.11 30.74 20.79
C THR A 180 29.03 31.02 21.84
N LYS A 181 28.03 30.15 22.00
CA LYS A 181 26.90 30.36 22.92
C LYS A 181 27.18 29.69 24.27
N ALA A 182 27.09 30.47 25.34
CA ALA A 182 27.27 29.98 26.71
C ALA A 182 26.16 29.00 27.17
N ASN A 183 24.94 29.13 26.62
CA ASN A 183 23.82 28.24 26.96
C ASN A 183 22.98 27.88 25.71
N PRO A 184 23.23 26.71 25.10
CA PRO A 184 22.53 26.28 23.90
C PRO A 184 21.06 25.89 24.14
N LEU A 185 20.69 25.55 25.38
CA LEU A 185 19.32 25.14 25.71
C LEU A 185 18.33 26.32 25.68
N LEU A 186 18.78 27.51 26.06
CA LEU A 186 17.95 28.72 25.99
C LEU A 186 17.55 29.05 24.55
N ASP A 187 18.48 28.88 23.60
CA ASP A 187 18.24 29.11 22.16
C ASP A 187 17.18 28.15 21.61
N ILE A 188 17.27 26.86 21.97
CA ILE A 188 16.26 25.86 21.61
C ILE A 188 14.90 26.26 22.19
N GLY A 189 14.85 26.72 23.44
CA GLY A 189 13.63 27.21 24.09
C GLY A 189 13.02 28.42 23.38
N GLU A 190 13.84 29.37 22.91
CA GLU A 190 13.37 30.53 22.13
C GLU A 190 12.81 30.14 20.76
N VAL A 191 13.49 29.23 20.04
CA VAL A 191 13.02 28.71 18.75
C VAL A 191 11.69 27.98 18.92
N LEU A 192 11.57 27.14 19.95
CA LEU A 192 10.33 26.43 20.27
C LEU A 192 9.19 27.41 20.56
N ARG A 193 9.44 28.44 21.38
CA ARG A 193 8.44 29.46 21.71
C ARG A 193 7.99 30.24 20.49
N LYS A 194 8.92 30.59 19.58
CA LYS A 194 8.57 31.23 18.29
C LYS A 194 7.69 30.35 17.42
N ARG A 195 8.00 29.04 17.34
CA ARG A 195 7.20 28.08 16.58
C ARG A 195 5.80 27.91 17.17
N MET A 196 5.66 27.84 18.49
CA MET A 196 4.34 27.72 19.12
C MET A 196 3.43 28.91 18.82
N ARG A 197 3.96 30.15 18.86
CA ARG A 197 3.17 31.34 18.48
C ARG A 197 2.74 31.32 17.01
N GLN A 198 3.61 30.89 16.10
CA GLN A 198 3.27 30.79 14.67
C GLN A 198 2.16 29.77 14.39
N GLU A 199 2.11 28.69 15.16
CA GLU A 199 1.02 27.70 15.06
C GLU A 199 -0.31 28.26 15.57
N GLU A 200 -0.30 29.02 16.68
CA GLU A 200 -1.49 29.70 17.21
C GLU A 200 -2.02 30.76 16.24
N GLU A 201 -1.14 31.59 15.65
CA GLU A 201 -1.52 32.65 14.70
C GLU A 201 -2.00 32.10 13.34
N GLY A 202 -1.54 30.91 12.93
CA GLY A 202 -1.94 30.27 11.68
C GLY A 202 -3.23 29.46 11.75
N GLN A 203 -3.82 29.30 12.95
CA GLN A 203 -5.09 28.60 13.19
C GLN A 203 -6.29 29.53 13.37
N SER A 204 -6.09 30.85 13.31
CA SER A 204 -7.14 31.87 13.44
C SER A 204 -7.51 32.50 12.10
#